data_AF-A0A933T2A2-F1
#
_entry.id   AF-A0A933T2A2-F1
#
_cell.length_a   1.000
_cell.length_b   1.000
_cell.length_c   1.000
_cell.angle_alpha   90.00
_cell.angle_beta   90.00
_cell.angle_gamma   90.00
#
_symmetry.space_group_name_H-M   'P 1'
#
loop_
_entity.id
_entity.type
_entity.pdbx_description
1 polymer ?
#
loop_
_entity_poly.entity_id
_entity_poly.type
_entity_poly.pdbx_seq_one_letter_code
_entity_poly.pdbx_strand_id
1 'polypeptide(L)'
;MTDRTKIVINGAGEVGWNAAELIAVTSPNDSLELVLIDIPESTLAGKARKLKEVIKAMQFNNQYRNITITSAFNNDPHLEDYLEGASLVINAAGFPRNREFMYKGKPTTFTERSQLDVANSENTMAIAHLVGKYAKGALFLQVA
;
A
#
# COMPACT_ATOMS: atom_id res chain seq x y z
N MET A 1 14.02 7.77 -22.25
CA MET A 1 13.08 7.96 -21.13
C MET A 1 13.55 7.05 -20.03
N THR A 2 13.76 7.54 -18.81
CA THR A 2 14.04 6.68 -17.66
C THR A 2 12.73 6.01 -17.24
N ASP A 3 12.69 4.68 -17.21
CA ASP A 3 11.50 3.94 -16.81
C ASP A 3 11.18 4.24 -15.35
N ARG A 4 10.00 4.79 -15.09
CA ARG A 4 9.50 5.05 -13.74
C ARG A 4 9.11 3.72 -13.09
N THR A 5 9.66 3.42 -11.92
CA THR A 5 9.23 2.26 -11.13
C THR A 5 8.01 2.63 -10.32
N LYS A 6 6.88 1.93 -10.51
CA LYS A 6 5.67 2.13 -9.72
C LYS A 6 5.49 0.99 -8.72
N ILE A 7 5.39 1.31 -7.44
CA ILE A 7 5.19 0.36 -6.35
C ILE A 7 3.90 0.72 -5.63
N VAL A 8 3.00 -0.25 -5.51
CA VAL A 8 1.72 -0.09 -4.83
C VAL A 8 1.77 -0.83 -3.50
N ILE A 9 1.33 -0.18 -2.43
CA ILE A 9 1.30 -0.74 -1.08
C ILE A 9 -0.14 -0.66 -0.58
N ASN A 10 -0.81 -1.79 -0.49
CA ASN A 10 -2.12 -1.91 0.12
C ASN A 10 -2.00 -2.18 1.62
N GLY A 11 -2.70 -1.40 2.45
CA GLY A 11 -2.59 -1.43 3.90
C GLY A 11 -1.45 -0.57 4.42
N ALA A 12 -1.60 0.76 4.32
CA ALA A 12 -0.62 1.73 4.85
C ALA A 12 -0.65 1.88 6.38
N GLY A 13 -0.98 0.81 7.13
CA GLY A 13 -0.76 0.68 8.57
C GLY A 13 0.74 0.73 8.92
N GLU A 14 1.13 0.38 10.15
CA GLU A 14 2.55 0.47 10.57
C GLU A 14 3.51 -0.31 9.66
N VAL A 15 3.10 -1.52 9.26
CA VAL A 15 3.92 -2.38 8.38
C VAL A 15 4.04 -1.80 6.98
N GLY A 16 2.93 -1.46 6.32
CA GLY A 16 2.95 -0.87 4.98
C GLY A 16 3.65 0.49 4.95
N TRP A 17 3.50 1.28 6.02
CA TRP A 17 4.23 2.53 6.19
C TRP A 17 5.75 2.31 6.25
N ASN A 18 6.22 1.43 7.12
CA ASN A 18 7.65 1.14 7.26
C ASN A 18 8.25 0.61 5.95
N ALA A 19 7.49 -0.21 5.21
CA ALA A 19 7.89 -0.65 3.88
C ALA A 19 8.01 0.53 2.89
N ALA A 20 7.02 1.42 2.86
CA ALA A 20 7.06 2.61 2.01
C ALA A 20 8.26 3.52 2.32
N GLU A 21 8.54 3.74 3.60
CA GLU A 21 9.68 4.51 4.08
C GLU A 21 11.00 3.88 3.65
N LEU A 22 11.19 2.59 3.93
CA LEU A 22 12.42 1.88 3.55
C LEU A 22 12.64 1.88 2.04
N ILE A 23 11.59 1.66 1.24
CA ILE A 23 11.69 1.67 -0.23
C ILE A 23 12.05 3.07 -0.73
N ALA A 24 11.39 4.12 -0.24
CA ALA A 24 11.70 5.50 -0.62
C ALA A 24 13.17 5.86 -0.35
N VAL A 25 13.70 5.34 0.76
CA VAL A 25 15.07 5.58 1.25
C VAL A 25 16.12 4.75 0.52
N THR A 26 15.82 3.49 0.18
CA THR A 26 16.80 2.55 -0.35
C THR A 26 16.73 2.36 -1.86
N SER A 27 15.63 2.76 -2.51
CA SER A 27 15.44 2.59 -3.95
C SER A 27 16.61 3.17 -4.75
N PRO A 28 17.30 2.37 -5.58
CA PRO A 28 18.36 2.87 -6.44
C PRO A 28 17.84 3.64 -7.65
N ASN A 29 16.51 3.65 -7.87
CA ASN A 29 15.89 4.28 -9.04
C ASN A 29 15.58 5.77 -8.78
N ASP A 30 16.03 6.62 -9.71
CA ASP A 30 15.84 8.08 -9.65
C ASP A 30 14.38 8.52 -9.87
N SER A 31 13.55 7.66 -10.46
CA SER A 31 12.11 7.89 -10.65
C SER A 31 11.29 6.75 -10.06
N LEU A 32 10.64 7.03 -8.93
CA LEU A 32 9.83 6.09 -8.17
C LEU A 32 8.44 6.69 -7.95
N GLU A 33 7.40 5.89 -8.12
CA GLU A 33 6.04 6.23 -7.75
C GLU A 33 5.58 5.26 -6.68
N LEU A 34 5.26 5.79 -5.50
CA LEU A 34 4.70 5.04 -4.39
C LEU A 34 3.21 5.33 -4.31
N VAL A 35 2.40 4.29 -4.43
CA VAL A 35 0.95 4.40 -4.23
C VAL A 35 0.60 3.72 -2.91
N LEU A 36 0.06 4.49 -1.97
CA LEU A 36 -0.38 4.01 -0.66
C LEU A 36 -1.89 3.86 -0.69
N ILE A 37 -2.38 2.65 -0.45
CA ILE A 37 -3.81 2.33 -0.41
C ILE A 37 -4.16 1.94 1.02
N ASP A 38 -5.17 2.57 1.62
CA ASP A 38 -5.63 2.24 2.97
C ASP A 38 -7.10 2.62 3.19
N ILE A 39 -7.68 2.17 4.30
CA ILE A 39 -9.08 2.42 4.69
C ILE A 39 -9.23 3.74 5.48
N PRO A 40 -8.37 4.09 6.47
CA PRO A 40 -8.56 5.30 7.27
C PRO A 40 -8.01 6.56 6.59
N GLU A 41 -8.91 7.39 6.05
CA GLU A 41 -8.60 8.62 5.32
C GLU A 41 -7.77 9.63 6.12
N SER A 42 -8.09 9.83 7.40
CA SER A 42 -7.44 10.85 8.24
C SER A 42 -5.95 10.59 8.51
N THR A 43 -5.49 9.34 8.36
CA THR A 43 -4.09 8.97 8.63
C THR A 43 -3.22 8.96 7.38
N LEU A 44 -3.81 8.76 6.21
CA LEU A 44 -3.08 8.51 4.96
C LEU A 44 -2.41 9.79 4.41
N ALA A 45 -3.12 10.92 4.44
CA ALA A 45 -2.58 12.21 4.01
C ALA A 45 -1.42 12.69 4.92
N GLY A 46 -1.56 12.49 6.24
CA GLY A 46 -0.51 12.81 7.21
C GLY A 46 0.75 11.96 7.03
N LYS A 47 0.58 10.65 6.78
CA LYS A 47 1.66 9.74 6.44
C LYS A 47 2.35 10.12 5.14
N ALA A 48 1.59 10.35 4.06
CA ALA A 48 2.16 10.78 2.79
C ALA A 48 2.97 12.08 2.91
N ARG A 49 2.48 13.06 3.67
CA ARG A 49 3.23 14.30 3.97
C ARG A 49 4.52 14.01 4.73
N LYS A 50 4.45 13.22 5.81
CA LYS A 50 5.62 12.82 6.60
C LYS A 50 6.66 12.10 5.74
N LEU A 51 6.24 11.28 4.79
CA LEU A 51 7.15 10.54 3.91
C LEU A 51 7.93 11.50 3.01
N LYS A 52 7.25 12.50 2.45
CA LYS A 52 7.88 13.58 1.67
C LYS A 52 8.91 14.34 2.51
N GLU A 53 8.60 14.62 3.78
CA GLU A 53 9.53 15.27 4.72
C GLU A 53 10.75 14.40 5.02
N VAL A 54 10.56 13.10 5.29
CA VAL A 54 11.65 12.14 5.51
C VAL A 54 12.55 12.05 4.28
N ILE A 55 11.95 11.88 3.09
CA ILE A 55 12.69 11.87 1.81
C ILE A 55 13.50 13.15 1.67
N LYS A 56 12.89 14.33 1.90
CA LYS A 56 13.57 15.63 1.80
C LYS A 56 14.72 15.79 2.81
N ALA A 57 14.54 15.32 4.05
CA ALA A 57 15.59 15.34 5.05
C ALA A 57 16.78 14.43 4.66
N MET A 58 16.47 13.31 3.99
CA MET A 58 17.46 12.33 3.52
C MET A 58 18.14 12.73 2.21
N GLN A 59 17.52 13.62 1.43
CA GLN A 59 18.08 14.25 0.22
C GLN A 59 19.31 15.13 0.48
N PHE A 60 19.78 15.26 1.73
CA PHE A 60 21.10 15.81 2.06
C PHE A 60 22.28 15.08 1.38
N ASN A 61 22.04 13.91 0.77
CA ASN A 61 23.02 13.11 0.00
C ASN A 61 22.89 13.23 -1.55
N ASN A 62 22.37 14.33 -2.09
CA ASN A 62 22.45 14.71 -3.51
C ASN A 62 21.79 13.78 -4.56
N GLN A 63 20.86 12.89 -4.20
CA GLN A 63 20.06 12.16 -5.19
C GLN A 63 18.67 12.78 -5.33
N TYR A 64 18.43 13.47 -6.45
CA TYR A 64 17.11 13.98 -6.83
C TYR A 64 16.19 12.80 -7.18
N ARG A 65 15.56 12.20 -6.19
CA ARG A 65 14.55 11.18 -6.41
C ARG A 65 13.20 11.83 -6.68
N ASN A 66 12.69 11.66 -7.89
CA ASN A 66 11.34 12.07 -8.23
C ASN A 66 10.36 11.04 -7.66
N ILE A 67 10.05 11.19 -6.36
CA ILE A 67 9.12 10.33 -5.64
C ILE A 67 7.73 10.95 -5.66
N THR A 68 6.82 10.36 -6.41
CA THR A 68 5.39 10.70 -6.36
C THR A 68 4.71 9.80 -5.35
N ILE A 69 3.95 10.39 -4.42
CA ILE A 69 3.17 9.63 -3.43
C ILE A 69 1.69 9.92 -3.68
N THR A 70 0.97 8.86 -4.00
CA THR A 70 -0.47 8.89 -4.26
C THR A 70 -1.19 8.10 -3.18
N SER A 71 -2.27 8.66 -2.64
CA SER A 71 -3.12 8.01 -1.63
C SER A 71 -4.45 7.61 -2.25
N ALA A 72 -4.82 6.34 -2.16
CA ALA A 72 -6.09 5.81 -2.66
C ALA A 72 -6.84 5.05 -1.57
N PHE A 73 -8.16 4.88 -1.76
CA PHE A 73 -9.02 4.19 -0.81
C PHE A 73 -9.37 2.80 -1.31
N ASN A 74 -9.54 1.82 -0.42
CA ASN A 74 -9.92 0.46 -0.85
C ASN A 74 -11.30 0.37 -1.51
N ASN A 75 -12.16 1.38 -1.31
CA ASN A 75 -13.45 1.50 -1.99
C ASN A 75 -13.43 2.54 -3.12
N ASP A 76 -12.24 2.98 -3.53
CA ASP A 76 -12.10 3.91 -4.65
C ASP A 76 -12.58 3.21 -5.94
N PRO A 77 -13.55 3.80 -6.66
CA PRO A 77 -14.05 3.22 -7.91
C PRO A 77 -13.00 3.17 -9.02
N HIS A 78 -11.85 3.83 -8.84
CA HIS A 78 -10.73 3.87 -9.78
C HIS A 78 -9.50 3.12 -9.26
N LEU A 79 -9.70 2.08 -8.44
CA LEU A 79 -8.61 1.27 -7.88
C LEU A 79 -7.70 0.68 -8.97
N GLU A 80 -8.25 0.41 -10.16
CA GLU A 80 -7.53 0.00 -11.35
C GLU A 80 -6.42 0.97 -11.77
N ASP A 81 -6.66 2.28 -11.74
CA ASP A 81 -5.72 3.30 -12.22
C ASP A 81 -4.46 3.34 -11.33
N TYR A 82 -4.65 3.05 -10.04
CA TYR A 82 -3.58 2.95 -9.07
C TYR A 82 -2.73 1.69 -9.24
N LEU A 83 -3.31 0.60 -9.75
CA LEU A 83 -2.63 -0.67 -9.99
C LEU A 83 -1.97 -0.75 -11.37
N GLU A 84 -2.51 -0.06 -12.36
CA GLU A 84 -2.00 -0.10 -13.73
C GLU A 84 -0.53 0.35 -13.80
N GLY A 85 0.30 -0.44 -14.49
CA GLY A 85 1.73 -0.17 -14.64
C GLY A 85 2.57 -0.41 -13.38
N ALA A 86 2.01 -0.98 -12.30
CA ALA A 86 2.79 -1.34 -11.13
C ALA A 86 3.84 -2.41 -11.47
N SER A 87 5.07 -2.22 -11.00
CA SER A 87 6.14 -3.23 -11.06
C SER A 87 6.09 -4.18 -9.87
N LEU A 88 5.61 -3.68 -8.73
CA LEU A 88 5.48 -4.41 -7.47
C LEU A 88 4.20 -3.98 -6.76
N VAL A 89 3.46 -4.95 -6.25
CA VAL A 89 2.33 -4.74 -5.35
C VAL A 89 2.60 -5.45 -4.03
N ILE A 90 2.61 -4.71 -2.93
CA ILE A 90 2.78 -5.20 -1.57
C ILE A 90 1.42 -5.15 -0.88
N ASN A 91 0.89 -6.30 -0.46
CA ASN A 91 -0.29 -6.37 0.37
C ASN A 91 0.09 -6.53 1.85
N ALA A 92 0.02 -5.42 2.59
CA ALA A 92 0.17 -5.35 4.05
C ALA A 92 -1.18 -5.11 4.76
N ALA A 93 -2.30 -5.10 4.02
CA ALA A 93 -3.63 -4.93 4.58
C ALA A 93 -4.08 -6.20 5.31
N GLY A 94 -4.54 -6.04 6.54
CA GLY A 94 -5.11 -7.11 7.34
C GLY A 94 -6.10 -6.57 8.36
N PHE A 95 -7.07 -7.40 8.73
CA PHE A 95 -8.01 -7.05 9.78
C PHE A 95 -7.34 -7.17 11.16
N PRO A 96 -7.61 -6.24 12.09
CA PRO A 96 -7.11 -6.33 13.44
C PRO A 96 -7.90 -7.36 14.27
N ARG A 97 -7.22 -8.08 15.17
CA ARG A 97 -7.87 -8.93 16.17
C ARG A 97 -8.37 -8.08 17.34
N ASN A 98 -9.52 -8.44 17.91
CA ASN A 98 -10.11 -7.78 19.10
C ASN A 98 -10.31 -6.27 18.95
N ARG A 99 -10.52 -5.78 17.73
CA ARG A 99 -10.94 -4.41 17.45
C ARG A 99 -12.20 -4.44 16.60
N GLU A 100 -13.10 -3.51 16.83
CA GLU A 100 -14.29 -3.35 16.01
C GLU A 100 -13.94 -2.62 14.71
N PHE A 101 -14.44 -3.14 13.59
CA PHE A 101 -14.33 -2.52 12.26
C PHE A 101 -15.50 -2.98 11.38
N MET A 102 -15.64 -2.37 10.20
CA MET A 102 -16.67 -2.74 9.24
C MET A 102 -16.20 -3.91 8.36
N TYR A 103 -16.92 -5.03 8.38
CA TYR A 103 -16.69 -6.20 7.53
C TYR A 103 -17.96 -6.55 6.76
N LYS A 104 -17.88 -6.61 5.42
CA LYS A 104 -19.04 -6.87 4.55
C LYS A 104 -20.26 -6.00 4.89
N GLY A 105 -20.02 -4.73 5.22
CA GLY A 105 -21.06 -3.74 5.56
C GLY A 105 -21.61 -3.82 6.98
N LYS A 106 -21.02 -4.63 7.88
CA LYS A 106 -21.49 -4.78 9.28
C LYS A 106 -20.35 -4.52 10.29
N PRO A 107 -20.61 -3.83 11.42
CA PRO A 107 -19.68 -3.78 12.53
C PRO A 107 -19.36 -5.20 13.01
N THR A 108 -18.08 -5.56 13.04
CA THR A 108 -17.58 -6.91 13.33
C THR A 108 -16.34 -6.82 14.20
N THR A 109 -16.20 -7.73 15.15
CA THR A 109 -14.97 -7.94 15.92
C THR A 109 -14.57 -9.41 15.78
N PHE A 110 -13.38 -9.68 15.23
CA PHE A 110 -12.83 -11.04 15.21
C PHE A 110 -12.12 -11.35 16.52
N THR A 111 -12.62 -12.32 17.26
CA THR A 111 -12.05 -12.79 18.53
C THR A 111 -11.21 -14.04 18.33
N GLU A 112 -11.66 -14.95 17.46
CA GLU A 112 -10.95 -16.18 17.12
C GLU A 112 -9.96 -16.00 15.99
N ARG A 113 -8.86 -16.74 16.04
CA ARG A 113 -7.82 -16.71 15.00
C ARG A 113 -8.34 -17.24 13.66
N SER A 114 -9.17 -18.28 13.69
CA SER A 114 -9.82 -18.88 12.52
C SER A 114 -10.63 -17.87 11.70
N GLN A 115 -11.42 -17.03 12.37
CA GLN A 115 -12.20 -15.96 11.74
C GLN A 115 -11.29 -14.94 11.05
N LEU A 116 -10.19 -14.58 11.72
CA LEU A 116 -9.20 -13.64 11.20
C LEU A 116 -8.49 -14.19 9.95
N ASP A 117 -8.08 -15.45 9.99
CA ASP A 117 -7.38 -16.09 8.87
C ASP A 117 -8.29 -16.20 7.64
N VAL A 118 -9.58 -16.54 7.82
CA VAL A 118 -10.56 -16.54 6.73
C VAL A 118 -10.73 -15.14 6.15
N ALA A 119 -10.96 -14.13 6.98
CA ALA A 119 -11.18 -12.76 6.50
C ALA A 119 -9.95 -12.18 5.79
N ASN A 120 -8.74 -12.43 6.31
CA ASN A 120 -7.50 -11.99 5.67
C ASN A 120 -7.22 -12.75 4.36
N SER A 121 -7.58 -14.03 4.29
CA SER A 121 -7.50 -14.80 3.04
C SER A 121 -8.45 -14.26 1.98
N GLU A 122 -9.70 -13.97 2.35
CA GLU A 122 -10.68 -13.33 1.45
C GLU A 122 -10.17 -11.98 0.93
N ASN A 123 -9.63 -11.13 1.81
CA ASN A 123 -9.03 -9.85 1.42
C ASN A 123 -7.84 -10.06 0.45
N THR A 124 -6.96 -11.01 0.75
CA THR A 124 -5.80 -11.33 -0.10
C THR A 124 -6.23 -11.77 -1.49
N MET A 125 -7.24 -12.65 -1.60
CA MET A 125 -7.76 -13.11 -2.89
C MET A 125 -8.39 -11.97 -3.68
N ALA A 126 -9.15 -11.08 -3.04
CA ALA A 126 -9.76 -9.93 -3.70
C ALA A 126 -8.68 -9.02 -4.32
N ILE A 127 -7.61 -8.73 -3.57
CA ILE A 127 -6.49 -7.92 -4.06
C ILE A 127 -5.72 -8.66 -5.15
N ALA A 128 -5.41 -9.94 -4.97
CA ALA A 128 -4.70 -10.74 -5.97
C ALA A 128 -5.46 -10.78 -7.31
N HIS A 129 -6.80 -10.85 -7.27
CA HIS A 129 -7.64 -10.77 -8.46
C HIS A 129 -7.49 -9.42 -9.18
N LEU A 130 -7.52 -8.32 -8.44
CA LEU A 130 -7.33 -6.97 -8.99
C LEU A 130 -5.92 -6.80 -9.59
N VAL A 131 -4.89 -7.28 -8.90
CA VAL A 131 -3.50 -7.26 -9.37
C VAL A 131 -3.35 -8.05 -10.66
N GLY A 132 -3.89 -9.28 -10.73
CA GLY A 132 -3.83 -10.10 -11.93
C GLY A 132 -4.55 -9.47 -13.14
N LYS A 133 -5.57 -8.65 -12.88
CA LYS A 133 -6.34 -7.95 -13.91
C LYS A 133 -5.66 -6.67 -14.40
N TYR A 134 -5.18 -5.83 -13.48
CA TYR A 134 -4.76 -4.45 -13.76
C TYR A 134 -3.25 -4.22 -13.69
N ALA A 135 -2.52 -4.99 -12.88
CA ALA A 135 -1.07 -4.88 -12.71
C ALA A 135 -0.34 -6.05 -13.40
N LYS A 136 -0.63 -6.28 -14.68
CA LYS A 136 -0.10 -7.43 -15.43
C LYS A 136 1.44 -7.44 -15.40
N GLY A 137 2.02 -8.53 -14.90
CA GLY A 137 3.47 -8.71 -14.80
C GLY A 137 4.10 -8.11 -13.54
N ALA A 138 3.32 -7.48 -12.65
CA ALA A 138 3.82 -7.05 -11.35
C ALA A 138 4.19 -8.25 -10.48
N LEU A 139 5.28 -8.10 -9.70
CA LEU A 139 5.51 -8.99 -8.57
C LEU A 139 4.45 -8.70 -7.48
N PHE A 140 3.85 -9.73 -6.91
CA PHE A 140 2.90 -9.60 -5.80
C PHE A 140 3.49 -10.20 -4.52
N LEU A 141 3.56 -9.40 -3.45
CA LEU A 141 4.07 -9.81 -2.15
C LEU A 141 2.98 -9.67 -1.08
N GLN A 142 2.65 -10.76 -0.41
CA GLN A 142 1.83 -10.75 0.81
C GLN A 142 2.74 -10.57 2.03
N VAL A 143 2.42 -9.60 2.89
CA VAL A 143 3.06 -9.47 4.20
C VAL A 143 2.13 -10.07 5.25
N ALA A 144 2.63 -11.04 6.03
CA ALA A 144 1.87 -11.81 7.02
C ALA A 144 2.20 -11.40 8.45
#